data_AF-Q6ZXD9-F1
#
_entry.id   AF-Q6ZXD9-F1
#
_cell.length_a   1.000
_cell.length_b   1.000
_cell.length_c   1.000
_cell.angle_alpha   90.00
_cell.angle_beta   90.00
_cell.angle_gamma   90.00
#
_symmetry.space_group_name_H-M   'P 1'
#
loop_
_entity.id
_entity.type
_entity.pdbx_description
1 polymer ?
#
loop_
_entity_poly.entity_id
_entity_poly.type
_entity_poly.pdbx_seq_one_letter_code
_entity_poly.pdbx_strand_id
1 'polypeptide(L)' 'MISGDAFLLALFLVAAVNTARYVSTLRTLLMVMRECDPLLYQQVDGSGFFKSQGNVSKQIRLFHYIRSHQYEKH' A
#
# COMPACT_ATOMS: atom_id res chain seq x y z
N MET A 1 15.26 -29.42 18.84
CA MET A 1 14.74 -28.14 19.39
C MET A 1 14.90 -27.10 18.29
N ILE A 2 13.85 -26.39 17.90
CA ILE A 2 14.01 -25.24 17.00
C ILE A 2 14.75 -24.18 17.79
N SER A 3 15.91 -23.75 17.28
CA SER A 3 16.69 -22.68 17.89
C SER A 3 15.87 -21.40 17.81
N GLY A 4 15.87 -20.59 18.89
CA GLY A 4 15.11 -19.33 18.91
C GLY A 4 15.43 -18.40 17.74
N ASP A 5 16.67 -18.43 17.26
CA ASP A 5 17.13 -17.73 16.05
C ASP A 5 16.34 -18.15 14.79
N ALA A 6 16.14 -19.44 14.57
CA ALA A 6 15.39 -19.96 13.43
C ALA A 6 13.90 -19.52 13.47
N PHE A 7 13.33 -19.41 14.67
CA PHE A 7 11.96 -18.91 14.85
C PHE A 7 11.84 -17.42 14.52
N LEU A 8 12.79 -16.60 15.00
CA LEU A 8 12.84 -15.17 14.68
C LEU A 8 13.05 -14.93 13.19
N LEU A 9 13.94 -15.70 12.56
CA LEU A 9 14.19 -15.62 11.12
C LEU A 9 12.95 -16.00 10.30
N ALA A 10 12.21 -17.03 10.71
CA ALA A 10 10.95 -17.42 10.07
C ALA A 10 9.89 -16.31 10.19
N LEU A 11 9.72 -15.72 11.37
CA LEU A 11 8.80 -14.59 11.57
C LEU A 11 9.20 -13.39 10.72
N PHE A 12 10.49 -13.06 10.68
CA PHE A 12 11.01 -11.97 9.87
C PHE A 12 10.76 -12.20 8.38
N LEU A 13 10.99 -13.42 7.88
CA LEU A 13 10.72 -13.79 6.49
C LEU A 13 9.23 -13.65 6.14
N VAL A 14 8.34 -14.15 6.99
CA VAL A 14 6.90 -14.03 6.79
C VAL A 14 6.48 -12.56 6.79
N ALA A 15 6.98 -11.76 7.74
CA ALA A 15 6.70 -10.33 7.82
C ALA A 15 7.23 -9.58 6.59
N ALA A 16 8.44 -9.89 6.14
CA ALA A 16 9.06 -9.29 4.96
C ALA A 16 8.29 -9.63 3.68
N VAL A 17 7.93 -10.90 3.46
CA VAL A 17 7.12 -11.34 2.31
C VAL A 17 5.74 -10.69 2.34
N ASN A 18 5.11 -10.60 3.52
CA ASN A 18 3.81 -9.96 3.66
C ASN A 18 3.88 -8.46 3.36
N THR A 19 4.93 -7.79 3.84
CA THR A 19 5.18 -6.36 3.57
C THR A 19 5.45 -6.12 2.09
N ALA A 20 6.27 -6.97 1.45
CA ALA A 20 6.54 -6.90 0.03
C ALA A 20 5.25 -7.06 -0.79
N ARG A 21 4.41 -8.06 -0.46
CA ARG A 21 3.10 -8.26 -1.11
C ARG A 21 2.21 -7.03 -0.94
N TYR A 22 2.13 -6.47 0.26
CA TYR A 22 1.36 -5.26 0.52
C TYR A 22 1.82 -4.07 -0.34
N VAL A 23 3.14 -3.82 -0.40
CA VAL A 23 3.72 -2.74 -1.21
C VAL A 23 3.46 -2.97 -2.70
N SER A 24 3.59 -4.21 -3.19
CA SER A 24 3.30 -4.57 -4.59
C SER A 24 1.84 -4.31 -4.95
N THR A 25 0.89 -4.76 -4.13
CA THR A 25 -0.55 -4.52 -4.37
C THR A 25 -0.86 -3.03 -4.40
N LEU A 26 -0.28 -2.27 -3.47
CA LEU A 26 -0.50 -0.84 -3.38
C LEU A 26 0.13 -0.08 -4.57
N ARG A 27 1.28 -0.52 -5.06
CA ARG A 27 1.90 -0.02 -6.31
C ARG A 27 0.98 -0.24 -7.50
N THR A 28 0.42 -1.45 -7.64
CA THR A 28 -0.52 -1.77 -8.72
C THR A 28 -1.77 -0.89 -8.62
N LEU A 29 -2.33 -0.72 -7.43
CA LEU A 29 -3.47 0.15 -7.21
C LEU A 29 -3.18 1.60 -7.61
N LEU A 30 -2.03 2.14 -7.21
CA LEU A 30 -1.63 3.51 -7.58
C LEU A 30 -1.43 3.66 -9.09
N MET A 31 -0.94 2.63 -9.78
CA MET A 31 -0.86 2.63 -11.25
C MET A 31 -2.25 2.65 -11.88
N VAL A 32 -3.17 1.82 -11.42
CA VAL A 32 -4.55 1.81 -11.93
C VAL A 32 -5.25 3.14 -11.65
N MET A 33 -5.08 3.71 -10.46
CA MET A 33 -5.62 5.04 -10.13
C MET A 33 -5.06 6.14 -11.01
N ARG A 34 -3.79 6.05 -11.43
CA ARG A 34 -3.22 7.01 -12.38
C ARG A 34 -3.98 7.01 -13.72
N GLU A 35 -4.50 5.87 -14.13
CA GLU A 35 -5.26 5.74 -15.38
C GLU A 35 -6.75 6.08 -15.21
N CYS A 36 -7.39 5.62 -14.13
CA CYS A 36 -8.82 5.84 -13.87
C CYS A 36 -9.13 7.24 -13.30
N ASP A 37 -8.31 7.75 -12.37
CA ASP A 37 -8.55 9.03 -11.67
C ASP A 37 -7.22 9.76 -11.36
N PRO A 38 -6.63 10.47 -12.35
CA PRO A 38 -5.36 11.15 -12.19
C PRO A 38 -5.40 12.27 -11.13
N LEU A 39 -6.58 12.83 -10.84
CA LEU A 39 -6.77 13.86 -9.82
C LEU A 39 -6.60 13.26 -8.42
N LEU A 40 -7.22 12.10 -8.16
CA LEU A 40 -7.05 11.39 -6.89
C LEU A 40 -5.60 10.92 -6.71
N TYR A 41 -4.97 10.42 -7.78
CA TYR A 41 -3.55 10.03 -7.78
C TYR A 41 -2.63 11.19 -7.33
N GLN A 42 -2.91 12.42 -7.78
CA GLN A 42 -2.17 13.61 -7.37
C GLN A 42 -2.49 14.01 -5.91
N GLN A 43 -3.74 13.88 -5.46
CA GLN A 43 -4.14 14.16 -4.07
C GLN A 43 -3.50 13.22 -3.07
N VAL A 44 -3.34 11.94 -3.42
CA VAL A 44 -2.71 10.93 -2.55
C VAL A 44 -1.19 10.97 -2.63
N ASP A 45 -0.62 11.90 -3.41
CA ASP A 45 0.83 12.04 -3.58
C ASP A 45 1.44 10.78 -4.21
N GLY A 46 0.94 10.36 -5.38
CA GLY A 46 1.26 9.05 -5.96
C GLY A 46 2.76 8.70 -6.09
N SER A 47 3.65 9.69 -6.27
CA SER A 47 5.11 9.51 -6.25
C SER A 47 5.71 9.47 -4.83
N GLY A 48 5.09 10.20 -3.89
CA GLY A 48 5.48 10.29 -2.48
C GLY A 48 4.77 9.30 -1.55
N PHE A 49 3.82 8.51 -2.02
CA PHE A 49 2.90 7.69 -1.20
C PHE A 49 3.63 6.75 -0.22
N PHE A 50 4.77 6.19 -0.65
CA PHE A 50 5.60 5.27 0.13
C PHE A 50 6.74 5.95 0.91
N LYS A 51 6.88 7.28 0.86
CA LYS A 51 7.91 7.96 1.64
C LYS A 51 7.55 7.90 3.12
N SER A 52 8.56 7.73 3.97
CA SER A 52 8.41 7.69 5.44
C SER A 52 7.84 8.99 6.05
N GLN A 53 7.78 10.08 5.28
CA GLN A 53 7.17 11.37 5.63
C GLN A 53 5.76 11.53 5.02
N GLY A 54 5.18 10.45 4.48
CA GLY A 54 3.87 10.46 3.86
C GLY A 54 2.77 10.83 4.85
N ASN A 55 1.91 11.77 4.47
CA ASN A 55 0.81 12.23 5.31
C ASN A 55 -0.23 11.10 5.46
N VAL A 56 -0.38 10.55 6.67
CA VAL A 56 -1.32 9.47 7.01
C VAL A 56 -2.77 9.82 6.60
N SER A 57 -3.17 11.09 6.67
CA SER A 57 -4.49 11.54 6.24
C SER A 57 -4.73 11.31 4.74
N LYS A 58 -3.69 11.37 3.90
CA LYS A 58 -3.78 11.06 2.46
C LYS A 58 -3.96 9.55 2.24
N GLN A 59 -3.30 8.70 3.04
CA GLN A 59 -3.47 7.25 2.98
C GLN A 59 -4.88 6.82 3.40
N ILE A 60 -5.45 7.47 4.42
CA ILE A 60 -6.84 7.25 4.85
C ILE A 60 -7.81 7.63 3.74
N ARG A 61 -7.55 8.71 3.00
CA ARG A 61 -8.37 9.12 1.85
C ARG A 61 -8.38 8.07 0.73
N LEU A 62 -7.20 7.50 0.43
CA LEU A 62 -7.08 6.38 -0.50
C LEU A 62 -7.93 5.19 -0.05
N PHE A 63 -7.80 4.82 1.23
CA PHE A 63 -8.58 3.73 1.82
C PHE A 63 -10.08 3.99 1.70
N HIS A 64 -10.53 5.21 1.98
CA HIS A 64 -11.93 5.58 1.88
C HIS A 64 -12.45 5.49 0.43
N TYR A 65 -11.64 5.88 -0.56
CA TYR A 65 -11.98 5.78 -1.97
C TYR A 65 -12.16 4.32 -2.43
N ILE A 66 -11.21 3.43 -2.07
CA ILE A 66 -11.31 2.00 -2.36
C ILE A 66 -12.55 1.41 -1.67
N ARG A 67 -12.73 1.71 -0.37
CA ARG A 67 -13.84 1.19 0.44
C ARG A 67 -15.20 1.63 -0.06
N SER A 68 -15.30 2.83 -0.63
CA SER A 68 -16.56 3.37 -1.16
C SER A 68 -16.82 2.99 -2.62
N HIS A 69 -16.00 2.10 -3.20
CA HIS A 69 -16.14 1.63 -4.59
C HIS A 69 -16.27 2.77 -5.61
N GLN A 70 -15.69 3.95 -5.35
CA GLN A 70 -15.84 5.13 -6.21
C GLN A 70 -15.18 4.94 -7.59
N TYR A 71 -14.34 3.93 -7.73
CA TYR A 71 -13.78 3.48 -9.01
C TYR A 71 -14.82 2.86 -9.95
N GLU A 72 -15.98 2.40 -9.47
CA GLU A 72 -17.04 1.87 -10.33
C GLU A 72 -17.84 2.95 -11.06
N LYS A 73 -17.61 4.23 -10.70
CA LYS A 73 -18.33 5.38 -11.25
C LYS A 73 -17.62 6.05 -12.44
N HIS A 74 -16.44 5.56 -12.82
CA HIS A 74 -15.60 6.08 -13.90
C HIS A 74 -15.17 4.92 -14.81
#